data_AF-A0A7W7Q5P1-F1
#
_entry.id   AF-A0A7W7Q5P1-F1
#
_cell.length_a   1.000
_cell.length_b   1.000
_cell.length_c   1.000
_cell.angle_alpha   90.00
_cell.angle_beta   90.00
_cell.angle_gamma   90.00
#
_symmetry.space_group_name_H-M   'P 1'
#
loop_
_entity.id
_entity.type
_entity.pdbx_description
1 polymer ?
#
loop_
_entity_poly.entity_id
_entity_poly.type
_entity_poly.pdbx_seq_one_letter_code
_entity_poly.pdbx_strand_id
1 'polypeptide(L)' 'MYYTLLVYDRAQAELLEERAFDSKAEALAARFDAEAVHRTSGENIEVVVLAAESRADLMRTHSRYFYSLRELASQVG' A
#
# COMPACT_ATOMS: atom_id res chain seq x y z
N MET A 1 12.71 -3.03 11.22
CA MET A 1 11.31 -3.19 10.79
C MET A 1 11.04 -2.13 9.74
N TYR A 2 10.49 -2.52 8.60
CA TYR A 2 10.14 -1.64 7.49
C TYR A 2 8.69 -1.19 7.62
N TYR A 3 8.45 0.11 7.57
CA TYR A 3 7.11 0.71 7.60
C TYR A 3 6.86 1.43 6.28
N THR A 4 5.73 1.18 5.64
CA THR A 4 5.38 1.86 4.40
C THR A 4 3.92 2.27 4.39
N LEU A 5 3.66 3.45 3.84
CA LEU A 5 2.35 3.89 3.41
C LEU A 5 2.14 3.43 1.97
N LEU A 6 0.94 2.94 1.68
CA LEU A 6 0.46 2.68 0.33
C LEU A 6 -0.81 3.48 0.07
N VAL A 7 -0.89 4.13 -1.08
CA VAL A 7 -2.13 4.70 -1.63
C VAL A 7 -2.52 3.85 -2.83
N TYR A 8 -3.67 3.21 -2.76
CA TYR A 8 -4.10 2.19 -3.70
C TYR A 8 -5.48 2.50 -4.27
N ASP A 9 -5.59 2.53 -5.60
CA ASP A 9 -6.88 2.62 -6.29
C ASP A 9 -7.52 1.23 -6.32
N ARG A 10 -8.59 1.04 -5.53
CA ARG A 10 -9.30 -0.24 -5.47
C ARG A 10 -10.13 -0.52 -6.72
N ALA A 11 -10.55 0.51 -7.45
CA ALA A 11 -11.34 0.35 -8.66
C ALA A 11 -10.47 -0.09 -9.84
N GLN A 12 -9.27 0.46 -9.96
CA GLN A 12 -8.30 0.10 -11.01
C GLN A 12 -7.36 -1.04 -10.62
N ALA A 13 -7.36 -1.43 -9.33
CA ALA A 13 -6.43 -2.38 -8.76
C ALA A 13 -4.95 -1.95 -8.98
N GLU A 14 -4.67 -0.67 -8.70
CA GLU A 14 -3.39 -0.03 -9.01
C GLU A 14 -2.79 0.65 -7.77
N LEU A 15 -1.48 0.47 -7.58
CA LEU A 15 -0.71 1.18 -6.56
C LEU A 15 -0.31 2.56 -7.07
N LEU A 16 -0.88 3.61 -6.48
CA LEU A 16 -0.64 4.99 -6.87
C LEU A 16 0.60 5.57 -6.18
N GLU A 17 0.82 5.19 -4.92
CA GLU A 17 1.97 5.67 -4.13
C GLU A 17 2.47 4.59 -3.16
N GLU A 18 3.79 4.46 -3.05
CA GLU A 18 4.49 3.76 -1.96
C GLU A 18 5.49 4.74 -1.31
N ARG A 19 5.43 4.87 0.02
CA ARG A 19 6.37 5.71 0.77
C ARG A 19 6.85 5.00 2.04
N ALA A 20 8.17 4.81 2.14
CA ALA A 20 8.81 4.19 3.30
C ALA A 20 9.10 5.21 4.42
N PHE A 21 9.09 4.72 5.66
CA PHE A 21 9.35 5.52 6.87
C PHE A 21 10.25 4.78 7.85
N ASP A 22 11.00 5.54 8.64
CA ASP A 22 11.90 5.00 9.66
C ASP A 22 11.14 4.54 10.91
N SER A 23 9.93 5.09 11.15
CA SER A 23 9.10 4.72 12.29
C SER A 23 7.62 4.50 11.95
N LYS A 24 6.97 3.68 12.77
CA LYS A 24 5.51 3.46 12.69
C LYS A 24 4.72 4.75 12.92
N ALA A 25 5.20 5.62 13.81
CA ALA A 25 4.51 6.86 14.16
C ALA A 25 4.43 7.81 12.96
N GLU A 26 5.54 7.99 12.24
CA GLU A 26 5.60 8.79 11.01
C GLU A 26 4.69 8.22 9.92
N ALA A 27 4.73 6.90 9.70
CA ALA A 27 3.87 6.25 8.72
C ALA A 27 2.38 6.47 9.02
N LEU A 28 1.98 6.37 10.30
CA LEU A 28 0.60 6.61 10.71
C LEU A 28 0.20 8.09 10.58
N ALA A 29 1.09 9.03 10.92
CA ALA A 29 0.83 10.45 10.72
C ALA A 29 0.59 10.75 9.23
N ALA A 30 1.47 10.27 8.36
CA ALA A 30 1.32 10.42 6.92
C ALA A 30 0.04 9.75 6.38
N ARG A 31 -0.41 8.65 7.00
CA ARG A 31 -1.69 8.01 6.65
C ARG A 31 -2.86 8.96 6.85
N PHE A 32 -2.92 9.66 7.98
CA PHE A 32 -4.02 10.59 8.26
C PHE A 32 -4.04 11.76 7.27
N ASP A 33 -2.88 12.29 6.91
CA ASP A 33 -2.77 13.35 5.92
C ASP A 33 -3.25 12.87 4.54
N ALA A 34 -2.81 11.70 4.09
CA ALA A 34 -3.24 11.11 2.82
C ALA A 34 -4.75 10.78 2.81
N GLU A 35 -5.28 10.22 3.88
CA GLU A 35 -6.72 9.98 4.04
C GLU A 35 -7.53 11.28 3.94
N ALA A 36 -7.01 12.40 4.45
CA ALA A 36 -7.69 13.69 4.36
C ALA A 36 -7.70 14.24 2.92
N VAL A 37 -6.60 14.06 2.18
CA VAL A 37 -6.49 14.47 0.77
C VAL A 37 -7.47 13.71 -0.13
N HIS A 38 -7.60 12.40 0.04
CA HIS A 38 -8.43 11.55 -0.82
C HIS A 38 -9.90 11.42 -0.37
N ARG A 39 -10.28 12.03 0.76
CA ARG A 39 -11.65 11.90 1.30
C ARG A 39 -12.73 12.49 0.38
N THR A 40 -12.38 13.48 -0.44
CA THR A 40 -13.33 14.27 -1.22
C THR A 40 -13.28 13.99 -2.73
N SER A 41 -12.32 13.19 -3.22
CA SER A 41 -12.17 12.95 -4.66
C SER A 41 -13.24 12.02 -5.25
N GLY A 42 -14.04 11.34 -4.42
CA GLY A 42 -15.04 10.36 -4.86
C GLY A 42 -14.44 9.08 -5.45
N GLU A 43 -13.12 8.98 -5.48
CA GLU A 43 -12.34 7.83 -5.91
C GLU A 43 -12.35 6.75 -4.82
N ASN A 44 -12.31 5.48 -5.22
CA ASN A 44 -12.29 4.34 -4.30
C ASN A 44 -10.86 4.06 -3.80
N ILE A 45 -10.25 5.06 -3.16
CA ILE A 45 -8.87 5.01 -2.68
C ILE A 45 -8.77 4.34 -1.32
N GLU A 46 -7.84 3.38 -1.21
CA GLU A 46 -7.40 2.79 0.04
C GLU A 46 -6.06 3.38 0.44
N VAL A 47 -5.99 3.93 1.65
CA VAL A 47 -4.75 4.40 2.25
C VAL A 47 -4.41 3.47 3.41
N VAL A 48 -3.27 2.77 3.32
CA VAL A 48 -2.90 1.73 4.30
C VAL A 48 -1.45 1.85 4.71
N VAL A 49 -1.17 1.58 5.98
CA VAL A 49 0.20 1.43 6.50
C VAL A 49 0.47 -0.03 6.75
N LEU A 50 1.54 -0.54 6.16
CA LEU A 50 2.00 -1.90 6.34
C LEU A 50 3.35 -1.92 7.05
N ALA A 51 3.61 -3.02 7.76
CA ALA A 51 4.87 -3.25 8.44
C ALA A 51 5.36 -4.68 8.21
N ALA A 52 6.65 -4.84 7.93
CA ALA A 52 7.29 -6.14 7.79
C ALA A 52 8.78 -6.06 8.14
N GLU A 53 9.49 -7.18 8.09
CA GLU A 53 10.94 -7.19 8.30
C GLU A 53 11.68 -6.52 7.15
N SER A 54 11.19 -6.70 5.91
CA SER A 54 11.72 -6.09 4.70
C SER A 54 10.61 -5.77 3.67
N ARG A 55 10.95 -4.99 2.63
CA ARG A 55 10.05 -4.78 1.48
C ARG A 55 9.75 -6.08 0.73
N ALA A 56 10.69 -7.01 0.65
CA ALA A 56 10.48 -8.31 0.00
C ALA A 56 9.42 -9.14 0.75
N ASP A 57 9.45 -9.15 2.09
CA ASP A 57 8.45 -9.83 2.90
C ASP A 57 7.06 -9.20 2.73
N LEU A 58 7.00 -7.88 2.56
CA LEU A 58 5.76 -7.18 2.21
C LEU A 58 5.20 -7.67 0.88
N MET A 59 6.02 -7.70 -0.17
CA MET A 59 5.57 -8.15 -1.48
C MET A 59 5.08 -9.61 -1.46
N ARG A 60 5.65 -10.46 -0.58
CA ARG A 60 5.22 -11.85 -0.41
C ARG A 60 3.90 -11.99 0.35
N THR A 61 3.70 -11.21 1.42
CA THR A 61 2.56 -11.34 2.34
C THR A 61 1.36 -10.46 1.97
N HIS A 62 1.61 -9.36 1.25
CA HIS A 62 0.63 -8.35 0.85
C HIS A 62 0.67 -8.12 -0.67
N SER A 63 0.91 -9.20 -1.42
CA SER A 63 1.12 -9.22 -2.88
C SER A 63 0.03 -8.52 -3.68
N ARG A 64 -1.20 -8.48 -3.17
CA ARG A 64 -2.35 -7.80 -3.79
C ARG A 64 -2.10 -6.33 -4.14
N TYR A 65 -1.23 -5.64 -3.42
CA TYR A 65 -0.94 -4.23 -3.64
C TYR A 65 0.18 -4.01 -4.67
N PHE A 66 0.97 -5.04 -4.98
CA PHE A 66 2.19 -4.90 -5.78
C PHE A 66 2.15 -5.61 -7.12
N TYR A 67 1.18 -6.51 -7.31
CA TYR A 67 1.06 -7.33 -8.50
C TYR A 67 -0.34 -7.25 -9.08
N SER A 68 -0.42 -7.18 -10.39
CA SER A 68 -1.66 -7.35 -11.14
C SER A 68 -2.22 -8.77 -10.94
N LEU A 69 -3.53 -8.95 -11.18
CA LEU A 69 -4.17 -10.26 -11.15
C LEU A 69 -3.46 -11.30 -12.03
N ARG A 70 -2.89 -10.86 -13.17
CA ARG A 70 -2.14 -11.74 -14.09
C ARG A 70 -0.81 -12.19 -13.50
N GLU A 71 -0.09 -11.30 -12.82
CA GLU A 71 1.18 -11.63 -12.16
C GLU A 71 0.95 -12.54 -10.95
N LEU A 72 -0.10 -12.27 -10.16
CA LEU A 72 -0.50 -13.15 -9.05
C LEU A 72 -0.84 -14.57 -9.55
N ALA A 73 -1.59 -14.68 -10.65
CA ALA A 73 -1.94 -15.98 -11.23
C ALA A 73 -0.72 -16.80 -11.69
N SER A 74 0.37 -16.13 -12.10
CA SER A 74 1.61 -16.79 -12.52
C SER A 74 2.45 -17.35 -11.36
N GLN A 75 2.16 -16.96 -10.12
CA GLN A 75 2.89 -17.42 -8.92
C GLN A 75 2.25 -18.64 -8.25
N VAL A 76 1.06 -19.08 -8.70
CA VAL A 76 0.32 -20.24 -8.15
C VAL A 76 0.41 -21.46 -9.10
N GLY A 77 1.39 -21.49 -10.00
CA GLY A 77 1.63 -22.56 -10.98
C GLY A 77 2.76 -23.51 -10.58
#